data_AF-A0A8H7D5X2-F1
#
_entry.id   AF-A0A8H7D5X2-F1
#
_cell.length_a   1.000
_cell.length_b   1.000
_cell.length_c   1.000
_cell.angle_alpha   90.00
_cell.angle_beta   90.00
_cell.angle_gamma   90.00
#
_symmetry.space_group_name_H-M   'P 1'
#
loop_
_entity.id
_entity.type
_entity.pdbx_description
1 polymer ?
#
loop_
_entity_poly.entity_id
_entity_poly.type
_entity_poly.pdbx_seq_one_letter_code
_entity_poly.pdbx_strand_id
1 'polypeptide(L)'
;MSLRVATSPVFRSLCARYTSTAAAAPTKRPLKPLLGRYDYLPEELFRINTSKNVVLRAYEEQMKLGRTSYDLHLHEDGLVHPKPGPMFEGPNGMSLRPDGPFLQELIRGFKGRNTIIYRLPQGIKLPPDLVLLHEHTDHHSMQCTVPMTLATLNEKLSAFCWEHGEELTKMEFVERYPFM
;
A
#
# COMPACT_ATOMS: atom_id res chain seq x y z
N MET A 1 7.07 20.47 -83.59
CA MET A 1 5.83 19.65 -83.66
C MET A 1 6.18 18.21 -83.31
N SER A 2 5.21 17.52 -82.70
CA SER A 2 5.19 16.08 -82.37
C SER A 2 5.74 15.67 -80.99
N LEU A 3 4.82 15.72 -80.03
CA LEU A 3 4.82 14.94 -78.79
C LEU A 3 4.68 13.44 -79.11
N ARG A 4 5.45 12.59 -78.43
CA ARG A 4 5.09 11.18 -78.21
C ARG A 4 4.98 10.90 -76.71
N VAL A 5 3.78 10.45 -76.36
CA VAL A 5 3.32 9.97 -75.05
C VAL A 5 3.97 8.60 -74.77
N ALA A 6 4.52 8.42 -73.58
CA ALA A 6 4.84 7.11 -73.03
C ALA A 6 4.25 6.99 -71.62
N THR A 7 3.71 5.82 -71.37
CA THR A 7 2.70 5.47 -70.37
C THR A 7 3.26 5.21 -68.98
N SER A 8 2.40 5.46 -67.99
CA SER A 8 2.56 5.36 -66.53
C SER A 8 2.91 3.94 -66.01
N PRO A 9 3.68 3.81 -64.91
CA PRO A 9 3.82 2.55 -64.18
C PRO A 9 2.74 2.38 -63.10
N VAL A 10 2.09 1.21 -63.09
CA VAL A 10 1.15 0.80 -62.04
C VAL A 10 1.94 0.32 -60.82
N PHE A 11 2.00 1.13 -59.76
CA PHE A 11 2.43 0.71 -58.42
C PHE A 11 1.23 0.07 -57.69
N ARG A 12 1.24 -1.26 -57.51
CA ARG A 12 0.31 -1.94 -56.60
C ARG A 12 0.81 -1.82 -55.17
N SER A 13 0.17 -0.95 -54.39
CA SER A 13 0.31 -0.85 -52.94
C SER A 13 -0.31 -2.07 -52.25
N LEU A 14 0.52 -2.94 -51.67
CA LEU A 14 0.10 -3.95 -50.69
C LEU A 14 -0.13 -3.27 -49.34
N CYS A 15 -1.35 -2.76 -49.14
CA CYS A 15 -1.81 -2.34 -47.82
C CYS A 15 -2.28 -3.59 -47.05
N ALA A 16 -1.37 -4.21 -46.30
CA ALA A 16 -1.72 -5.26 -45.34
C ALA A 16 -2.50 -4.62 -44.19
N ARG A 17 -3.80 -4.93 -44.10
CA ARG A 17 -4.64 -4.55 -42.96
C ARG A 17 -4.20 -5.37 -41.75
N TYR A 18 -3.43 -4.75 -40.85
CA TYR A 18 -3.32 -5.20 -39.47
C TYR A 18 -4.65 -4.89 -38.78
N THR A 19 -5.53 -5.88 -38.68
CA THR A 19 -6.66 -5.82 -37.76
C THR A 19 -6.10 -5.95 -36.35
N SER A 20 -5.97 -4.82 -35.66
CA SER A 20 -5.74 -4.76 -34.22
C SER A 20 -6.95 -5.42 -33.53
N THR A 21 -6.77 -6.62 -33.01
CA THR A 21 -7.70 -7.22 -32.05
C THR A 21 -7.57 -6.43 -30.74
N ALA A 22 -8.62 -5.70 -30.38
CA ALA A 22 -8.70 -5.05 -29.09
C ALA A 22 -8.53 -6.12 -27.99
N ALA A 23 -7.46 -5.99 -27.19
CA ALA A 23 -7.24 -6.86 -26.05
C ALA A 23 -8.43 -6.73 -25.09
N ALA A 24 -9.04 -7.85 -24.73
CA ALA A 24 -10.10 -7.88 -23.73
C ALA A 24 -9.60 -7.27 -22.41
N ALA A 25 -10.43 -6.42 -21.79
CA ALA A 25 -10.10 -5.82 -20.51
C ALA A 25 -9.83 -6.93 -19.48
N PRO A 26 -8.77 -6.83 -18.66
CA PRO A 26 -8.48 -7.84 -17.65
C PRO A 26 -9.66 -7.96 -16.70
N THR A 27 -10.17 -9.19 -16.52
CA THR A 27 -11.21 -9.47 -15.55
C THR A 27 -10.68 -9.15 -14.14
N LYS A 28 -11.36 -8.24 -13.42
CA LYS A 28 -10.99 -7.90 -12.05
C LYS A 28 -11.03 -9.18 -11.22
N ARG A 29 -9.90 -9.52 -10.58
CA ARG A 29 -9.85 -10.66 -9.65
C ARG A 29 -10.89 -10.44 -8.54
N PRO A 30 -11.59 -11.49 -8.08
CA PRO A 30 -12.54 -11.36 -6.99
C PRO A 30 -11.82 -10.86 -5.73
N LEU A 31 -12.47 -9.96 -4.99
CA LEU A 31 -11.95 -9.44 -3.73
C LEU A 31 -11.94 -10.56 -2.68
N LYS A 32 -10.95 -10.52 -1.78
CA LYS A 32 -10.86 -11.46 -0.65
C LYS A 32 -11.60 -10.88 0.57
N PRO A 33 -12.26 -11.70 1.40
CA PRO A 33 -12.80 -11.21 2.67
C PRO A 33 -11.68 -10.79 3.62
N LEU A 34 -11.95 -9.78 4.45
CA LEU A 34 -11.14 -9.43 5.62
C LEU A 34 -11.19 -10.57 6.63
N LEU A 35 -10.08 -10.78 7.33
CA LEU A 35 -9.99 -11.75 8.43
C LEU A 35 -10.53 -11.16 9.75
N GLY A 36 -10.59 -9.84 9.86
CA GLY A 36 -11.12 -9.15 11.03
C GLY A 36 -11.18 -7.63 10.87
N ARG A 37 -12.01 -7.01 11.72
CA ARG A 37 -12.13 -5.56 11.87
C ARG A 37 -12.23 -5.27 13.35
N TYR A 38 -11.31 -4.46 13.86
CA TYR A 38 -11.16 -4.23 15.30
C TYR A 38 -11.07 -2.74 15.60
N ASP A 39 -11.68 -2.34 16.71
CA ASP A 39 -11.52 -1.02 17.33
C ASP A 39 -10.52 -1.07 18.50
N TYR A 40 -9.69 -2.11 18.54
CA TYR A 40 -8.58 -2.36 19.46
C TYR A 40 -7.50 -3.19 18.75
N LEU A 41 -6.33 -3.37 19.37
CA LEU A 41 -5.28 -4.26 18.87
C LEU A 41 -5.55 -5.71 19.31
N PRO A 42 -5.88 -6.65 18.40
CA PRO A 42 -6.27 -8.02 18.74
C PRO A 42 -5.10 -8.88 19.21
N GLU A 43 -3.88 -8.52 18.81
CA GLU A 43 -2.61 -9.17 19.17
C GLU A 43 -1.49 -8.11 19.24
N GLU A 44 -0.29 -8.52 19.62
CA GLU A 44 0.88 -7.65 19.57
C GLU A 44 1.29 -7.41 18.12
N LEU A 45 1.45 -6.15 17.73
CA LEU A 45 1.75 -5.76 16.35
C LEU A 45 2.97 -4.85 16.27
N PHE A 46 3.65 -4.89 15.13
CA PHE A 46 4.84 -4.12 14.89
C PHE A 46 4.70 -3.25 13.66
N ARG A 47 5.20 -2.02 13.76
CA ARG A 47 5.36 -1.07 12.66
C ARG A 47 6.84 -0.81 12.41
N ILE A 48 7.29 -1.05 11.18
CA ILE A 48 8.63 -0.64 10.74
C ILE A 48 8.55 0.76 10.11
N ASN A 49 9.37 1.67 10.61
CA ASN A 49 9.51 3.03 10.10
C ASN A 49 10.99 3.38 9.83
N THR A 50 11.20 4.36 8.95
CA THR A 50 12.49 5.03 8.72
C THR A 50 12.65 6.32 9.53
N SER A 51 11.61 6.74 10.25
CA SER A 51 11.58 7.96 11.07
C SER A 51 10.58 7.80 12.22
N LYS A 52 10.61 8.70 13.20
CA LYS A 52 9.64 8.68 14.30
C LYS A 52 8.20 8.96 13.83
N ASN A 53 8.03 9.71 12.74
CA ASN A 53 6.73 9.96 12.15
C ASN A 53 6.32 8.81 11.24
N VAL A 54 5.05 8.43 11.31
CA VAL A 54 4.38 7.61 10.28
C VAL A 54 4.14 8.50 9.06
N VAL A 55 4.66 8.07 7.91
CA VAL A 55 4.47 8.77 6.63
C VAL A 55 3.92 7.77 5.62
N LEU A 56 2.60 7.77 5.46
CA LEU A 56 1.92 7.01 4.43
C LEU A 56 2.12 7.67 3.06
N ARG A 57 2.22 6.83 2.02
CA ARG A 57 2.52 7.22 0.65
C ARG A 57 1.28 7.09 -0.22
N ALA A 58 0.85 8.21 -0.82
CA ALA A 58 -0.23 8.21 -1.80
C ALA A 58 0.22 7.57 -3.13
N TYR A 59 -0.62 6.69 -3.69
CA TYR A 59 -0.34 5.97 -4.94
C TYR A 59 0.08 6.90 -6.06
N GLU A 60 -0.71 7.93 -6.34
CA GLU A 60 -0.56 8.82 -7.50
C GLU A 60 0.78 9.58 -7.43
N GLU A 61 1.20 9.99 -6.23
CA GLU A 61 2.49 10.62 -6.01
C GLU A 61 3.65 9.65 -6.20
N GLN A 62 3.54 8.42 -5.68
CA GLN A 62 4.58 7.41 -5.86
C GLN A 62 4.74 7.00 -7.33
N MET A 63 3.64 6.87 -8.07
CA MET A 63 3.68 6.56 -9.50
C MET A 63 4.36 7.67 -10.31
N LYS A 64 4.10 8.95 -9.99
CA LYS A 64 4.79 10.09 -10.62
C LYS A 64 6.31 10.07 -10.37
N LEU A 65 6.74 9.52 -9.24
CA LEU A 65 8.15 9.33 -8.90
C LEU A 65 8.76 8.05 -9.47
N GLY A 66 8.03 7.28 -10.29
CA GLY A 66 8.49 6.01 -10.85
C GLY A 66 8.66 4.90 -9.81
N ARG A 67 8.00 5.02 -8.66
CA ARG A 67 8.02 4.02 -7.59
C ARG A 67 6.83 3.08 -7.71
N THR A 68 6.96 1.87 -7.18
CA THR A 68 5.90 0.84 -7.23
C THR A 68 5.19 0.63 -5.90
N SER A 69 5.77 1.11 -4.79
CA SER A 69 5.24 0.90 -3.44
C SER A 69 4.49 2.14 -2.94
N TYR A 70 3.30 1.91 -2.38
CA TYR A 70 2.38 2.91 -1.85
C TYR A 70 1.56 2.29 -0.72
N ASP A 71 0.87 3.13 0.06
CA ASP A 71 0.12 2.68 1.24
C ASP A 71 -1.40 2.92 1.12
N LEU A 72 -1.82 3.85 0.24
CA LEU A 72 -3.23 4.16 -0.02
C LEU A 72 -3.44 4.91 -1.33
N HIS A 73 -4.70 5.03 -1.73
CA HIS A 73 -5.17 5.95 -2.77
C HIS A 73 -5.90 7.13 -2.15
N LEU A 74 -5.70 8.32 -2.70
CA LEU A 74 -6.57 9.46 -2.42
C LEU A 74 -7.80 9.39 -3.33
N HIS A 75 -8.95 9.78 -2.79
CA HIS A 75 -10.18 9.87 -3.56
C HIS A 75 -10.23 11.17 -4.38
N GLU A 76 -11.26 11.34 -5.22
CA GLU A 76 -11.41 12.51 -6.10
C GLU A 76 -11.46 13.85 -5.33
N ASP A 77 -11.88 13.81 -4.07
CA ASP A 77 -11.91 14.96 -3.15
C ASP A 77 -10.55 15.23 -2.47
N GLY A 78 -9.51 14.45 -2.79
CA GLY A 78 -8.18 14.56 -2.18
C GLY A 78 -8.09 14.01 -0.76
N LEU A 79 -9.12 13.31 -0.28
CA LEU A 79 -9.14 12.74 1.07
C LEU A 79 -8.82 11.24 1.06
N VAL A 80 -8.37 10.75 2.22
CA VAL A 80 -8.35 9.33 2.53
C VAL A 80 -9.74 8.96 3.05
N HIS A 81 -10.38 7.97 2.44
CA HIS A 81 -11.68 7.47 2.89
C HIS A 81 -11.51 6.13 3.62
N PRO A 82 -12.39 5.84 4.60
CA PRO A 82 -12.45 4.51 5.20
C PRO A 82 -12.77 3.47 4.12
N LYS A 83 -12.28 2.23 4.27
CA LYS A 83 -12.81 1.09 3.52
C LYS A 83 -14.01 0.51 4.26
N PRO A 84 -15.26 0.76 3.84
CA PRO A 84 -16.42 0.14 4.47
C PRO A 84 -16.52 -1.33 4.04
N GLY A 85 -17.13 -2.15 4.89
CA GLY A 85 -17.50 -3.51 4.53
C GLY A 85 -16.47 -4.60 4.86
N PRO A 86 -16.78 -5.85 4.48
CA PRO A 86 -16.04 -7.04 4.91
C PRO A 86 -14.99 -7.50 3.90
N MET A 87 -14.74 -6.76 2.82
CA MET A 87 -13.85 -7.17 1.74
C MET A 87 -12.56 -6.34 1.74
N PHE A 88 -11.43 -6.98 1.40
CA PHE A 88 -10.16 -6.30 1.19
C PHE A 88 -10.16 -5.56 -0.15
N GLU A 89 -10.07 -4.23 -0.10
CA GLU A 89 -10.10 -3.33 -1.25
C GLU A 89 -8.76 -2.59 -1.46
N GLY A 90 -7.67 -3.36 -1.44
CA GLY A 90 -6.33 -2.80 -1.59
C GLY A 90 -5.83 -2.08 -0.34
N PRO A 91 -4.57 -1.62 -0.36
CA PRO A 91 -3.94 -0.97 0.79
C PRO A 91 -4.63 0.39 1.06
N ASN A 92 -4.87 0.69 2.33
CA ASN A 92 -5.56 1.92 2.75
C ASN A 92 -5.11 2.42 4.13
N GLY A 93 -3.86 2.20 4.53
CA GLY A 93 -3.42 2.58 5.88
C GLY A 93 -2.02 2.13 6.28
N MET A 94 -1.75 2.26 7.58
CA MET A 94 -0.48 1.87 8.18
C MET A 94 -0.38 0.36 8.31
N SER A 95 0.56 -0.22 7.55
CA SER A 95 0.93 -1.63 7.65
C SER A 95 1.47 -1.98 9.03
N LEU A 96 0.89 -3.02 9.62
CA LEU A 96 1.21 -3.61 10.92
C LEU A 96 1.26 -5.13 10.76
N ARG A 97 2.15 -5.80 11.50
CA ARG A 97 2.29 -7.26 11.46
C ARG A 97 2.63 -7.82 12.83
N PRO A 98 2.16 -9.01 13.20
CA PRO A 98 2.64 -9.70 14.39
C PRO A 98 4.07 -10.19 14.19
N ASP A 99 4.70 -10.65 15.27
CA ASP A 99 6.00 -11.34 15.19
C ASP A 99 5.85 -12.71 14.52
N GLY A 100 6.02 -12.72 13.20
CA GLY A 100 6.01 -13.93 12.38
C GLY A 100 7.20 -13.97 11.42
N PRO A 101 7.40 -15.10 10.71
CA PRO A 101 8.55 -15.29 9.82
C PRO A 101 8.74 -14.15 8.80
N PHE A 102 7.64 -13.65 8.25
CA PHE A 102 7.68 -12.56 7.27
C PHE A 102 8.14 -11.23 7.89
N LEU A 103 7.65 -10.87 9.08
CA LEU A 103 8.12 -9.66 9.77
C LEU A 103 9.59 -9.77 10.16
N GLN A 104 10.01 -10.93 10.68
CA GLN A 104 11.39 -11.22 11.03
C GLN A 104 12.31 -11.06 9.82
N GLU A 105 11.94 -11.63 8.66
CA GLU A 105 12.67 -11.45 7.40
C GLU A 105 12.72 -9.98 6.97
N LEU A 106 11.60 -9.25 7.06
CA LEU A 106 11.54 -7.83 6.73
C LEU A 106 12.51 -7.00 7.58
N ILE A 107 12.46 -7.15 8.91
CA ILE A 107 13.31 -6.39 9.84
C ILE A 107 14.78 -6.75 9.63
N ARG A 108 15.10 -8.04 9.53
CA ARG A 108 16.49 -8.52 9.36
C ARG A 108 17.05 -8.16 8.00
N GLY A 109 16.23 -8.14 6.95
CA GLY A 109 16.60 -7.69 5.60
C GLY A 109 16.68 -6.17 5.45
N PHE A 110 16.11 -5.39 6.38
CA PHE A 110 16.08 -3.94 6.27
C PHE A 110 17.49 -3.33 6.35
N LYS A 111 17.87 -2.57 5.32
CA LYS A 111 19.21 -1.97 5.17
C LYS A 111 19.32 -0.54 5.70
N GLY A 112 18.20 0.05 6.13
CA GLY A 112 18.19 1.41 6.68
C GLY A 112 18.94 1.48 8.01
N ARG A 113 19.83 2.46 8.14
CA ARG A 113 20.64 2.66 9.36
C ARG A 113 19.81 3.14 10.55
N ASN A 114 18.72 3.87 10.29
CA ASN A 114 17.84 4.47 11.29
C ASN A 114 16.45 3.80 11.26
N THR A 115 16.43 2.49 11.39
CA THR A 115 15.17 1.73 11.43
C THR A 115 14.58 1.84 12.83
N ILE A 116 13.35 2.34 12.89
CA ILE A 116 12.56 2.38 14.11
C ILE A 116 11.47 1.32 13.98
N ILE A 117 11.34 0.48 15.01
CA ILE A 117 10.33 -0.55 15.08
C ILE A 117 9.43 -0.18 16.27
N TYR A 118 8.21 0.24 16.00
CA TYR A 118 7.23 0.41 17.07
C TYR A 118 6.62 -0.95 17.39
N ARG A 119 6.77 -1.39 18.63
CA ARG A 119 6.01 -2.51 19.21
C ARG A 119 4.74 -1.95 19.84
N LEU A 120 3.59 -2.41 19.37
CA LEU A 120 2.28 -2.01 19.86
C LEU A 120 1.67 -3.17 20.65
N PRO A 121 1.50 -3.04 21.98
CA PRO A 121 0.95 -4.10 22.81
C PRO A 121 -0.49 -4.48 22.43
N GLN A 122 -0.84 -5.76 22.62
CA GLN A 122 -2.21 -6.22 22.47
C GLN A 122 -3.17 -5.50 23.43
N GLY A 123 -4.42 -5.33 23.01
CA GLY A 123 -5.52 -4.84 23.85
C GLY A 123 -5.67 -3.32 23.89
N ILE A 124 -4.76 -2.56 23.26
CA ILE A 124 -4.87 -1.11 23.17
C ILE A 124 -6.12 -0.73 22.36
N LYS A 125 -6.98 0.09 22.96
CA LYS A 125 -8.16 0.64 22.27
C LYS A 125 -7.72 1.68 21.25
N LEU A 126 -8.32 1.64 20.06
CA LEU A 126 -8.05 2.64 19.04
C LEU A 126 -8.87 3.92 19.30
N PRO A 127 -8.33 5.09 18.97
CA PRO A 127 -9.13 6.31 18.81
C PRO A 127 -10.35 6.05 17.92
N PRO A 128 -11.51 6.68 18.17
CA PRO A 128 -12.76 6.40 17.46
C PRO A 128 -12.70 6.72 15.95
N ASP A 129 -11.74 7.55 15.54
CA ASP A 129 -11.46 7.90 14.16
C ASP A 129 -10.46 6.95 13.46
N LEU A 130 -10.01 5.89 14.14
CA LEU A 130 -9.13 4.84 13.62
C LEU A 130 -9.76 3.45 13.74
N VAL A 131 -9.39 2.56 12.82
CA VAL A 131 -9.79 1.15 12.81
C VAL A 131 -8.63 0.29 12.36
N LEU A 132 -8.53 -0.92 12.90
CA LEU A 132 -7.58 -1.93 12.44
C LEU A 132 -8.32 -2.97 11.60
N LEU A 133 -7.90 -3.13 10.35
CA LEU A 133 -8.36 -4.21 9.47
C LEU A 133 -7.29 -5.30 9.41
N HIS A 134 -7.69 -6.54 9.67
CA HIS A 134 -6.87 -7.71 9.37
C HIS A 134 -7.18 -8.12 7.93
N GLU A 135 -6.32 -7.67 7.01
CA GLU A 135 -6.63 -7.68 5.57
C GLU A 135 -6.49 -9.08 4.99
N HIS A 136 -5.34 -9.72 5.20
CA HIS A 136 -5.02 -11.06 4.73
C HIS A 136 -3.74 -11.55 5.44
N THR A 137 -3.53 -12.87 5.46
CA THR A 137 -2.33 -13.48 6.06
C THR A 137 -2.07 -12.93 7.48
N ASP A 138 -0.88 -12.41 7.74
CA ASP A 138 -0.41 -11.70 8.92
C ASP A 138 -0.51 -10.16 8.80
N HIS A 139 -1.05 -9.64 7.69
CA HIS A 139 -1.07 -8.21 7.42
C HIS A 139 -2.28 -7.52 8.05
N HIS A 140 -1.98 -6.57 8.93
CA HIS A 140 -2.94 -5.65 9.49
C HIS A 140 -2.71 -4.24 8.93
N SER A 141 -3.78 -3.47 8.89
CA SER A 141 -3.81 -2.13 8.30
C SER A 141 -4.63 -1.21 9.20
N MET A 142 -3.96 -0.25 9.84
CA MET A 142 -4.63 0.77 10.63
C MET A 142 -5.02 1.95 9.74
N GLN A 143 -6.32 2.24 9.69
CA GLN A 143 -6.95 3.16 8.73
C GLN A 143 -7.84 4.17 9.46
N CYS A 144 -8.33 5.17 8.74
CA CYS A 144 -9.37 6.07 9.25
C CYS A 144 -10.75 5.41 9.27
N THR A 145 -11.64 5.87 10.15
CA THR A 145 -13.09 5.54 10.11
C THR A 145 -13.94 6.65 9.51
N VAL A 146 -13.37 7.84 9.35
CA VAL A 146 -14.01 9.02 8.74
C VAL A 146 -13.07 9.64 7.70
N PRO A 147 -13.60 10.25 6.63
CA PRO A 147 -12.76 10.91 5.63
C PRO A 147 -11.88 11.99 6.27
N MET A 148 -10.58 11.99 5.93
CA MET A 148 -9.62 12.97 6.43
C MET A 148 -8.46 13.18 5.45
N THR A 149 -7.70 14.27 5.62
CA THR A 149 -6.51 14.49 4.80
C THR A 149 -5.42 13.45 5.12
N LEU A 150 -4.54 13.17 4.16
CA LEU A 150 -3.38 12.32 4.38
C LEU A 150 -2.49 12.83 5.53
N ALA A 151 -2.34 14.15 5.64
CA ALA A 151 -1.56 14.77 6.71
C ALA A 151 -2.17 14.48 8.09
N THR A 152 -3.49 14.67 8.22
CA THR A 152 -4.22 14.37 9.47
C THR A 152 -4.12 12.89 9.84
N LEU A 153 -4.23 11.98 8.86
CA LEU A 153 -4.08 10.55 9.12
C LEU A 153 -2.65 10.21 9.59
N ASN A 154 -1.62 10.75 8.93
CA ASN A 154 -0.23 10.58 9.33
C ASN A 154 0.04 11.09 10.75
N GLU A 155 -0.51 12.26 11.11
CA GLU A 155 -0.41 12.84 12.46
C GLU A 155 -1.05 11.91 13.51
N LYS A 156 -2.26 11.42 13.26
CA LYS A 156 -2.98 10.52 14.17
C LYS A 156 -2.27 9.18 14.36
N LEU A 157 -1.78 8.59 13.27
CA LEU A 157 -1.02 7.34 13.33
C LEU A 157 0.32 7.51 14.05
N SER A 158 0.98 8.66 13.85
CA SER A 158 2.21 8.99 14.57
C SER A 158 1.94 9.14 16.05
N ALA A 159 0.92 9.91 16.42
CA ALA A 159 0.51 10.10 17.81
C ALA A 159 0.17 8.76 18.49
N PHE A 160 -0.60 7.89 17.82
CA PHE A 160 -0.92 6.56 18.32
C PHE A 160 0.34 5.72 18.59
N CYS A 161 1.30 5.70 17.66
CA CYS A 161 2.57 5.01 17.85
C CYS A 161 3.43 5.59 18.97
N TRP A 162 3.40 6.91 19.18
CA TRP A 162 4.16 7.56 20.26
C TRP A 162 3.55 7.32 21.63
N GLU A 163 2.23 7.35 21.71
CA GLU A 163 1.51 7.23 22.98
C GLU A 163 1.47 5.77 23.47
N HIS A 164 1.29 4.82 22.56
CA HIS A 164 1.05 3.41 22.92
C HIS A 164 2.17 2.47 22.48
N GLY A 165 3.09 2.92 21.65
CA GLY A 165 4.18 2.10 21.13
C GLY A 165 5.46 2.18 21.96
N GLU A 166 6.13 1.05 22.08
CA GLU A 166 7.52 0.99 22.51
C GLU A 166 8.43 1.12 21.29
N GLU A 167 9.32 2.11 21.29
CA GLU A 167 10.32 2.31 20.24
C GLU A 167 11.46 1.31 20.41
N LEU A 168 11.69 0.46 19.41
CA LEU A 168 12.81 -0.47 19.36
C LEU A 168 13.71 -0.14 18.18
N THR A 169 15.01 -0.21 18.40
CA THR A 169 15.98 -0.36 17.33
C THR A 169 15.91 -1.78 16.75
N LYS A 170 16.48 -1.96 15.56
CA LYS A 170 16.63 -3.29 14.96
C LYS A 170 17.37 -4.27 15.88
N MET A 171 18.38 -3.83 16.63
CA MET A 171 19.15 -4.70 17.52
C MET A 171 18.29 -5.14 18.72
N GLU A 172 17.61 -4.20 19.38
CA GLU A 172 16.71 -4.51 20.50
C GLU A 172 15.58 -5.45 20.08
N PHE A 173 15.00 -5.23 18.90
CA PHE A 173 14.02 -6.16 18.35
C PHE A 173 14.61 -7.56 18.16
N VAL A 174 15.77 -7.68 17.51
CA VAL A 174 16.40 -8.99 17.23
C VAL A 174 16.79 -9.73 18.50
N GLU A 175 17.22 -9.03 19.53
CA GLU A 175 17.57 -9.59 20.84
C GLU A 175 16.33 -10.08 21.58
N ARG A 176 15.24 -9.29 21.58
CA ARG A 176 14.01 -9.61 22.30
C ARG A 176 13.13 -10.64 21.58
N TYR A 177 13.16 -10.64 20.25
CA TYR A 177 12.38 -11.49 19.36
C TYR A 177 13.32 -12.32 18.49
N PRO A 178 13.95 -13.37 19.07
CA PRO A 178 14.86 -14.23 18.33
C PRO A 178 14.12 -14.97 17.22
N PHE A 179 14.83 -15.27 16.13
CA PHE A 179 14.27 -16.06 15.04
C PHE A 179 13.97 -17.47 15.54
N MET A 180 12.71 -17.91 15.41
CA MET A 180 12.27 -19.26 15.76
C MET A 180 12.49 -20.25 14.62
#